data_AF-A0A7D9EH39-F1
#
_entry.id   AF-A0A7D9EH39-F1
#
_cell.length_a   1.000
_cell.length_b   1.000
_cell.length_c   1.000
_cell.angle_alpha   90.00
_cell.angle_beta   90.00
_cell.angle_gamma   90.00
#
_symmetry.space_group_name_H-M   'P 1'
#
loop_
_entity.id
_entity.type
_entity.pdbx_description
1 polymer ?
#
loop_
_entity_poly.entity_id
_entity_poly.type
_entity_poly.pdbx_seq_one_letter_code
_entity_poly.pdbx_strand_id
1 'polypeptide(L)' 'PTPPVDSTILSGEPADFLTRLTSWTGNTNTIWNLCWRATKHGLAASTFHSKCDHKKPTVTIIKVGNLIFGGYTTESWG' A
#
# COMPACT_ATOMS: atom_id res chain seq x y z
N PRO A 1 -13.38 -0.65 -15.21
CA PRO A 1 -13.27 0.05 -13.91
C PRO A 1 -12.18 -0.60 -13.06
N THR A 2 -11.13 0.14 -12.71
CA THR A 2 -10.14 -0.31 -11.72
C THR A 2 -10.86 -0.52 -10.38
N PRO A 3 -10.72 -1.68 -9.72
CA PRO A 3 -11.30 -1.87 -8.39
C PRO A 3 -10.83 -0.77 -7.43
N PRO A 4 -11.71 -0.22 -6.59
CA PRO A 4 -11.30 0.78 -5.61
C PRO A 4 -10.26 0.19 -4.65
N VAL A 5 -9.16 0.91 -4.47
CA VAL A 5 -8.10 0.51 -3.52
C VAL A 5 -8.51 0.92 -2.11
N ASP A 6 -8.46 -0.01 -1.15
CA ASP A 6 -8.70 0.28 0.28
C ASP A 6 -7.51 1.05 0.88
N SER A 7 -7.41 2.33 0.55
CA SER A 7 -6.40 3.26 1.07
C SER A 7 -7.03 4.61 1.38
N THR A 8 -7.06 4.97 2.67
CA THR A 8 -7.49 6.31 3.12
C THR A 8 -6.49 7.41 2.75
N ILE A 9 -5.26 7.04 2.42
CA ILE A 9 -4.25 8.00 1.93
C ILE A 9 -4.54 8.30 0.47
N LEU A 10 -4.73 7.29 -0.38
CA LEU A 10 -4.90 7.48 -1.83
C LEU A 10 -6.32 7.90 -2.22
N SER A 11 -7.35 7.57 -1.43
CA SER A 11 -8.75 7.88 -1.76
C SER A 11 -9.05 9.38 -1.82
N GLY A 12 -8.23 10.21 -1.16
CA GLY A 12 -8.36 11.67 -1.16
C GLY A 12 -7.41 12.37 -2.14
N GLU A 13 -6.61 11.60 -2.90
CA GLU A 13 -5.59 12.13 -3.80
C GLU A 13 -6.04 11.99 -5.26
N PRO A 14 -5.40 12.71 -6.20
CA PRO A 14 -5.69 12.57 -7.62
C PRO A 14 -5.60 11.12 -8.10
N ALA A 15 -6.54 10.73 -8.98
CA ALA A 15 -6.68 9.35 -9.46
C ALA A 15 -5.42 8.81 -10.17
N ASP A 16 -4.51 9.68 -10.61
CA ASP A 16 -3.28 9.30 -11.30
C ASP A 16 -2.24 8.67 -10.35
N PHE A 17 -2.37 8.80 -9.03
CA PHE A 17 -1.47 8.12 -8.07
C PHE A 17 -1.50 6.60 -8.26
N LEU A 18 -2.68 6.01 -8.42
CA LEU A 18 -2.83 4.57 -8.68
C LEU A 18 -2.25 4.18 -10.04
N THR A 19 -2.36 5.05 -11.04
CA THR A 19 -1.73 4.85 -12.35
C THR A 19 -0.21 4.84 -12.23
N ARG A 20 0.38 5.76 -11.46
CA ARG A 20 1.83 5.81 -11.22
C ARG A 20 2.32 4.57 -10.47
N LEU A 21 1.65 4.15 -9.41
CA LEU A 21 1.99 2.94 -8.67
C LEU A 21 1.96 1.70 -9.57
N THR A 22 0.92 1.57 -10.40
CA THR A 22 0.78 0.48 -11.37
C THR A 22 1.91 0.49 -12.41
N SER A 23 2.30 1.68 -12.89
CA SER A 23 3.41 1.86 -13.83
C SER A 23 4.76 1.51 -13.22
N TRP A 24 5.07 1.98 -12.01
CA TRP A 24 6.35 1.72 -11.34
C TRP A 24 6.54 0.27 -10.94
N THR A 25 5.46 -0.42 -10.60
CA THR A 25 5.50 -1.83 -10.14
C THR A 25 5.32 -2.84 -11.25
N GLY A 26 5.14 -2.40 -12.51
CA GLY A 26 4.97 -3.28 -13.67
C GLY A 26 3.69 -4.12 -13.62
N ASN A 27 2.72 -3.74 -12.80
CA ASN A 27 1.64 -4.62 -12.36
C ASN A 27 0.28 -4.23 -12.97
N THR A 28 0.22 -4.22 -14.30
CA THR A 28 -0.87 -3.62 -15.08
C THR A 28 -2.25 -4.25 -14.91
N ASN A 29 -2.34 -5.42 -14.26
CA ASN A 29 -3.60 -6.15 -14.03
C ASN A 29 -3.81 -6.59 -12.57
N THR A 30 -3.11 -5.97 -11.62
CA THR A 30 -3.15 -6.45 -10.22
C THR A 30 -4.10 -5.64 -9.35
N ILE A 31 -4.95 -6.36 -8.64
CA ILE A 31 -5.84 -5.78 -7.62
C ILE A 31 -5.00 -5.52 -6.36
N TRP A 32 -4.92 -4.25 -5.96
CA TRP A 32 -4.25 -3.85 -4.72
C TRP A 32 -5.07 -4.31 -3.51
N ASN A 33 -4.49 -5.19 -2.69
CA ASN A 33 -5.12 -5.69 -1.48
C ASN A 33 -4.44 -5.13 -0.23
N LEU A 34 -5.22 -4.50 0.66
CA LEU A 34 -4.70 -3.96 1.92
C LEU A 34 -4.31 -5.10 2.87
N CYS A 35 -3.02 -5.24 3.20
CA CYS A 35 -2.59 -6.16 4.24
C CYS A 35 -2.61 -5.51 5.63
N TRP A 36 -2.14 -4.26 5.76
CA TRP A 36 -2.12 -3.55 7.03
C TRP A 36 -2.30 -2.04 6.86
N ARG A 37 -2.97 -1.39 7.82
CA ARG A 37 -3.08 0.07 7.94
C ARG A 37 -3.07 0.46 9.42
N ALA A 38 -2.19 1.39 9.79
CA ALA A 38 -2.05 1.88 11.16
C ALA A 38 -3.38 2.28 11.83
N THR A 39 -4.22 3.06 11.12
CA THR A 39 -5.51 3.55 11.65
C THR A 39 -6.57 2.46 11.82
N LYS A 40 -6.38 1.29 11.22
CA LYS A 40 -7.32 0.14 11.30
C LYS A 40 -6.81 -0.95 12.24
N HIS A 41 -5.49 -1.16 12.28
CA HIS A 41 -4.87 -2.31 12.96
C HIS A 41 -3.91 -1.93 14.09
N GLY A 42 -3.72 -0.64 14.38
CA GLY A 42 -2.75 -0.16 15.35
C GLY A 42 -1.32 -0.11 14.82
N LEU A 43 -0.40 0.41 15.64
CA LEU A 43 0.99 0.70 15.28
C LEU A 43 2.00 -0.39 15.66
N ALA A 44 1.56 -1.46 16.32
CA ALA A 44 2.46 -2.51 16.77
C ALA A 44 3.06 -3.27 15.58
N ALA A 45 4.39 -3.39 15.56
CA ALA A 45 5.12 -4.14 14.53
C ALA A 45 4.63 -5.60 14.44
N SER A 46 4.34 -6.24 15.57
CA SER A 46 3.78 -7.60 15.59
C SER A 46 2.43 -7.72 14.86
N THR A 47 1.62 -6.65 14.87
CA THR A 47 0.34 -6.62 14.13
C THR A 47 0.55 -6.40 12.64
N PHE A 48 1.58 -5.65 12.25
CA PHE A 48 2.02 -5.56 10.86
C PHE A 48 2.50 -6.94 10.37
N HIS A 49 3.45 -7.55 11.07
CA HIS A 49 4.06 -8.84 10.71
C HIS A 49 3.01 -9.96 10.58
N SER A 50 2.16 -10.13 11.60
CA SER A 50 1.05 -11.11 11.54
C SER A 50 0.07 -10.93 10.36
N LYS A 51 0.05 -9.76 9.71
CA LYS A 51 -0.84 -9.45 8.59
C LYS A 51 -0.14 -9.35 7.24
N CYS A 52 1.13 -8.96 7.18
CA CYS A 52 1.83 -8.63 5.94
C CYS A 52 3.01 -9.55 5.64
N ASP A 53 3.48 -10.35 6.60
CA ASP A 53 4.53 -11.34 6.32
C ASP A 53 4.09 -12.31 5.23
N HIS A 54 5.05 -12.73 4.42
CA HIS A 54 4.89 -13.61 3.26
C HIS A 54 4.06 -13.04 2.10
N LYS A 55 3.53 -11.82 2.22
CA LYS A 55 2.90 -11.10 1.11
C LYS A 55 3.99 -10.35 0.34
N LYS A 56 4.12 -10.67 -0.95
CA LYS A 56 5.05 -10.01 -1.87
C LYS A 56 4.52 -10.03 -3.31
N PRO A 57 4.87 -9.04 -4.14
CA PRO A 57 5.53 -7.78 -3.75
C PRO A 57 4.59 -6.87 -2.95
N THR A 58 5.13 -5.89 -2.21
CA THR A 58 4.31 -4.92 -1.44
C THR A 58 4.73 -3.48 -1.68
N VAL A 59 3.76 -2.56 -1.55
CA VAL A 59 3.97 -1.11 -1.52
C VAL A 59 3.58 -0.62 -0.12
N THR A 60 4.46 0.16 0.49
CA THR A 60 4.17 0.91 1.72
C THR A 60 3.87 2.36 1.37
N ILE A 61 2.83 2.94 1.94
CA ILE A 61 2.41 4.33 1.72
C ILE A 61 2.27 5.02 3.07
N ILE A 62 2.96 6.15 3.24
CA ILE A 62 3.02 6.95 4.45
C ILE A 62 2.59 8.37 4.10
N LYS A 63 1.74 8.98 4.93
CA LYS A 63 1.34 10.39 4.82
C LYS A 63 1.72 11.14 6.10
N VAL A 64 2.47 12.22 5.97
CA VAL A 64 2.84 13.14 7.06
C VAL A 64 2.50 14.57 6.63
N GLY A 65 1.43 15.13 7.19
CA GLY A 65 0.86 16.39 6.71
C GLY A 65 0.47 16.27 5.23
N ASN A 66 1.08 17.09 4.38
CA ASN A 66 0.87 17.11 2.94
C ASN A 66 1.88 16.25 2.15
N LEU A 67 2.80 15.57 2.84
CA LEU A 67 3.82 14.74 2.20
C LEU A 67 3.36 13.28 2.13
N ILE A 68 3.41 12.70 0.94
CA ILE A 68 3.16 11.27 0.69
C ILE A 68 4.43 10.64 0.15
N PHE A 69 4.90 9.59 0.82
CA PHE A 69 6.10 8.85 0.45
C PHE A 69 5.99 7.40 0.90
N GLY A 70 7.00 6.58 0.59
CA GLY A 70 6.95 5.16 0.92
C GLY A 70 8.04 4.35 0.22
N GLY A 71 7.74 3.08 -0.01
CA GLY A 71 8.68 2.16 -0.63
C GLY A 71 8.00 0.96 -1.27
N TYR A 72 8.71 0.31 -2.18
CA TYR A 72 8.31 -0.93 -2.84
C TYR A 72 9.35 -2.01 -2.57
N THR A 73 8.90 -3.23 -2.28
CA THR A 73 9.79 -4.39 -2.13
C THR A 73 9.19 -5.61 -2.82
N THR A 74 10.06 -6.38 -3.47
CA THR A 74 9.75 -7.72 -4.00
C THR A 74 9.98 -8.82 -2.97
N GLU A 75 10.63 -8.50 -1.86
CA GLU A 75 10.91 -9.43 -0.78
C GLU A 75 9.76 -9.49 0.22
N SER A 76 9.69 -10.62 0.93
CA SER A 76 8.75 -10.82 2.03
C SER A 76 9.15 -9.95 3.21
N TRP A 77 8.16 -9.44 3.94
CA TRP A 77 8.35 -9.06 5.35
C TRP A 77 8.54 -10.33 6.20
N GLY A 78 9.25 -10.23 7.32
CA GLY A 78 9.51 -11.35 8.23
C GLY A 78 9.79 -10.90 9.64
#